data_AF-A0A7R9PDR7-F1
#
_entry.id   AF-A0A7R9PDR7-F1
#
_cell.length_a   1.000
_cell.length_b   1.000
_cell.length_c   1.000
_cell.angle_alpha   90.00
_cell.angle_beta   90.00
_cell.angle_gamma   90.00
#
_symmetry.space_group_name_H-M   'P 1'
#
loop_
_entity.id
_entity.type
_entity.pdbx_description
1 polymer ?
#
loop_
_entity_poly.entity_id
_entity_poly.type
_entity_poly.pdbx_seq_one_letter_code
_entity_poly.pdbx_strand_id
1 'polypeptide(L)'
;YLILKLHKHSIVESITFGKYEKTHVCNLKKFKVFGGLQEDNMVELLESGLKNDTVSETFQLRHTVGNSPFPCRYIKIMPLQSWGPSFNFSIWFVELTGIDNWDIVKPCIEWFYSYREREAVRLCLKLIRQLNYQEAFDALQSRSNVLLEDPLLSKLHDLLVKRGNYEETELFMEQCATKVMRERKHSQLCSSAPGIVLSPLSTPWSFAGLRRIYT
;
A
#
# COMPACT_ATOMS: atom_id res chain seq x y z
N TYR A 1 -10.13 18.73 3.96
CA TYR A 1 -9.68 17.90 2.82
C TYR A 1 -10.53 18.28 1.62
N LEU A 2 -10.13 17.84 0.42
CA LEU A 2 -10.86 18.08 -0.83
C LEU A 2 -10.99 16.75 -1.59
N ILE A 3 -12.18 16.43 -2.08
CA ILE A 3 -12.45 15.23 -2.89
C ILE A 3 -12.81 15.67 -4.31
N LEU A 4 -12.06 15.14 -5.28
CA LEU A 4 -12.25 15.33 -6.71
C LEU A 4 -12.90 14.08 -7.28
N LYS A 5 -14.08 14.22 -7.89
CA LYS A 5 -14.71 13.16 -8.67
C LYS A 5 -14.30 13.32 -10.12
N LEU A 6 -13.56 12.34 -10.65
CA LEU A 6 -13.14 12.30 -12.04
C LEU A 6 -14.36 12.17 -12.96
N HIS A 7 -14.29 12.72 -14.17
CA HIS A 7 -15.39 12.59 -15.14
C HIS A 7 -15.56 11.14 -15.62
N LYS A 8 -14.44 10.44 -15.84
CA LYS A 8 -14.36 9.01 -16.18
C LYS A 8 -13.58 8.25 -15.09
N HIS A 9 -13.64 6.93 -15.11
CA HIS A 9 -12.70 6.14 -14.33
C HIS A 9 -11.33 6.21 -15.01
N SER A 10 -10.27 6.36 -14.23
CA SER A 10 -8.92 6.54 -14.78
C SER A 10 -7.89 5.89 -13.88
N ILE A 11 -6.79 5.42 -14.47
CA ILE A 11 -5.56 5.11 -13.74
C ILE A 11 -4.81 6.43 -13.60
N VAL A 12 -4.78 6.99 -12.40
CA VAL A 12 -4.16 8.31 -12.17
C VAL A 12 -2.70 8.12 -11.82
N GLU A 13 -1.82 8.59 -12.69
CA GLU A 13 -0.38 8.36 -12.61
C GLU A 13 0.34 9.50 -11.90
N SER A 14 -0.11 10.74 -12.07
CA SER A 14 0.51 11.89 -11.42
C SER A 14 -0.47 12.99 -11.04
N ILE A 15 -0.04 13.83 -10.10
CA ILE A 15 -0.75 15.04 -9.66
C ILE A 15 0.19 16.24 -9.74
N THR A 16 -0.27 17.32 -10.35
CA THR A 16 0.44 18.60 -10.42
C THR A 16 -0.26 19.63 -9.55
N PHE A 17 0.52 20.30 -8.71
CA PHE A 17 0.07 21.43 -7.91
C PHE A 17 0.63 22.73 -8.49
N GLY A 18 -0.25 23.62 -8.91
CA GLY A 18 0.13 24.99 -9.25
C GLY A 18 0.30 25.84 -8.00
N LYS A 19 1.00 26.97 -8.15
CA LYS A 19 1.32 27.89 -7.05
C LYS A 19 0.93 29.32 -7.39
N TYR A 20 0.84 30.13 -6.35
CA TYR A 20 0.63 31.58 -6.48
C TYR A 20 1.87 32.25 -7.07
N GLU A 21 1.70 33.46 -7.61
CA GLU A 21 2.78 34.26 -8.22
C GLU A 21 3.90 34.61 -7.22
N LYS A 22 3.61 34.58 -5.90
CA LYS A 22 4.58 34.80 -4.82
C LYS A 22 4.55 33.65 -3.83
N THR A 23 5.64 33.51 -3.06
CA THR A 23 5.70 32.59 -1.93
C THR A 23 4.54 32.86 -0.96
N HIS A 24 3.94 31.80 -0.43
CA HIS A 24 2.73 31.94 0.37
C HIS A 24 2.72 30.99 1.56
N VAL A 25 2.46 31.54 2.75
CA VAL A 25 2.47 30.79 4.02
C VAL A 25 1.44 29.65 4.07
N CYS A 26 0.34 29.77 3.32
CA CYS A 26 -0.69 28.73 3.22
C CYS A 26 -0.32 27.55 2.30
N ASN A 27 0.84 27.58 1.62
CA ASN A 27 1.30 26.47 0.79
C ASN A 27 1.43 25.19 1.64
N LEU A 28 1.12 24.05 1.02
CA LEU A 28 1.09 22.75 1.70
C LEU A 28 2.50 22.22 1.95
N LYS A 29 3.08 22.50 3.13
CA LYS A 29 4.34 21.89 3.58
C LYS A 29 4.25 20.37 3.69
N LYS A 30 3.08 19.84 4.04
CA LYS A 30 2.82 18.40 4.10
C LYS A 30 1.38 18.08 3.71
N PHE A 31 1.20 17.06 2.88
CA PHE A 31 -0.11 16.57 2.44
C PHE A 31 -0.07 15.07 2.10
N LYS A 32 -1.25 14.46 2.06
CA LYS A 32 -1.46 13.11 1.52
C LYS A 32 -2.47 13.15 0.38
N VAL A 33 -2.32 12.24 -0.56
CA VAL A 33 -3.27 11.98 -1.65
C VAL A 33 -3.79 10.56 -1.52
N PHE A 34 -5.09 10.39 -1.59
CA PHE A 34 -5.77 9.10 -1.60
C PHE A 34 -6.58 8.96 -2.88
N GLY A 35 -6.82 7.73 -3.31
CA GLY A 35 -7.71 7.46 -4.44
C GLY A 35 -8.45 6.14 -4.30
N GLY A 36 -9.59 6.05 -4.98
CA GLY A 36 -10.42 4.86 -4.98
C GLY A 36 -11.57 4.93 -5.97
N LEU A 37 -12.24 3.80 -6.17
CA LEU A 37 -13.47 3.70 -6.96
C LEU A 37 -14.68 4.30 -6.24
N GLN A 38 -14.64 4.34 -4.90
CA GLN A 38 -15.68 4.87 -4.02
C GLN A 38 -15.05 5.83 -3.01
N GLU A 39 -15.87 6.69 -2.40
CA GLU A 39 -15.40 7.73 -1.48
C GLU A 39 -14.92 7.18 -0.13
N ASP A 40 -15.55 6.12 0.37
CA ASP A 40 -15.30 5.59 1.73
C ASP A 40 -14.06 4.70 1.82
N ASN A 41 -13.69 4.06 0.69
CA ASN A 41 -12.67 3.02 0.61
C ASN A 41 -11.54 3.44 -0.33
N MET A 42 -10.83 4.50 0.05
CA MET A 42 -9.67 4.99 -0.69
C MET A 42 -8.36 4.43 -0.13
N VAL A 43 -7.35 4.28 -1.00
CA VAL A 43 -6.00 3.88 -0.62
C VAL A 43 -5.05 5.06 -0.76
N GLU A 44 -4.08 5.17 0.14
CA GLU A 44 -3.04 6.21 0.06
C GLU A 44 -2.20 6.05 -1.21
N LEU A 45 -2.08 7.10 -2.00
CA LEU A 45 -1.32 7.11 -3.26
C LEU A 45 0.01 7.86 -3.14
N LEU A 46 0.07 8.86 -2.24
CA LEU A 46 1.23 9.71 -2.01
C LEU A 46 1.18 10.36 -0.64
N GLU A 47 2.32 10.44 0.04
CA GLU A 47 2.57 11.37 1.14
C GLU A 47 3.78 12.24 0.76
N SER A 48 3.59 13.56 0.70
CA SER A 48 4.64 14.49 0.26
C SER A 48 4.42 15.91 0.81
N GLY A 49 5.17 16.89 0.31
CA GLY A 49 5.07 18.31 0.64
C GLY A 49 5.50 19.18 -0.54
N LEU A 50 4.91 20.38 -0.65
CA LEU A 50 5.28 21.39 -1.62
C LEU A 50 6.42 22.25 -1.08
N LYS A 51 7.36 22.63 -1.95
CA LYS A 51 8.31 23.70 -1.66
C LYS A 51 7.57 25.03 -1.57
N ASN A 52 8.05 25.94 -0.72
CA ASN A 52 7.49 27.27 -0.61
C ASN A 52 8.10 28.24 -1.63
N ASP A 53 7.85 27.96 -2.91
CA ASP A 53 8.24 28.78 -4.05
C ASP A 53 7.02 29.02 -4.96
N THR A 54 7.25 29.49 -6.18
CA THR A 54 6.22 29.82 -7.17
C THR A 54 6.15 28.81 -8.31
N VAL A 55 6.98 27.76 -8.26
CA VAL A 55 7.13 26.79 -9.35
C VAL A 55 6.15 25.64 -9.13
N SER A 56 5.34 25.33 -10.14
CA SER A 56 4.43 24.18 -10.10
C SER A 56 5.21 22.87 -9.91
N GLU A 57 4.66 21.96 -9.11
CA GLU A 57 5.31 20.69 -8.79
C GLU A 57 4.42 19.50 -9.17
N THR A 58 4.99 18.53 -9.88
CA THR A 58 4.33 17.28 -10.29
C THR A 58 4.89 16.11 -9.49
N PHE A 59 4.00 15.28 -8.96
CA PHE A 59 4.33 14.11 -8.16
C PHE A 59 3.75 12.85 -8.78
N GLN A 60 4.57 11.80 -8.87
CA GLN A 60 4.11 10.46 -9.25
C GLN A 60 3.26 9.85 -8.13
N LEU A 61 2.09 9.34 -8.49
CA LEU A 61 1.18 8.65 -7.60
C LEU A 61 1.40 7.15 -7.71
N ARG A 62 1.22 6.44 -6.60
CA ARG A 62 1.12 4.98 -6.63
C ARG A 62 -0.14 4.59 -7.38
N HIS A 63 0.03 3.98 -8.55
CA HIS A 63 -1.05 3.60 -9.46
C HIS A 63 -1.07 2.09 -9.73
N THR A 64 -0.40 1.29 -8.90
CA THR A 64 -0.39 -0.17 -8.99
C THR A 64 -0.64 -0.82 -7.62
N VAL A 65 -1.29 -1.97 -7.63
CA VAL A 65 -1.43 -2.88 -6.48
C VAL A 65 -0.81 -4.22 -6.89
N GLY A 66 0.34 -4.55 -6.29
CA GLY A 66 1.20 -5.61 -6.81
C GLY A 66 1.71 -5.21 -8.20
N ASN A 67 1.42 -6.03 -9.22
CA ASN A 67 1.79 -5.76 -10.61
C ASN A 67 0.62 -5.26 -11.48
N SER A 68 -0.55 -5.03 -10.87
CA SER A 68 -1.77 -4.67 -11.62
C SER A 68 -2.12 -3.20 -11.44
N PRO A 69 -2.57 -2.50 -12.50
CA PRO A 69 -2.97 -1.09 -12.40
C PRO A 69 -4.16 -0.87 -11.48
N PHE A 70 -4.16 0.28 -10.79
CA PHE A 70 -5.17 0.67 -9.81
C PHE A 70 -6.07 1.79 -10.37
N PRO A 71 -7.34 1.50 -10.69
CA PRO A 71 -8.26 2.50 -11.21
C PRO A 71 -8.88 3.35 -10.09
N CYS A 72 -9.08 4.63 -10.37
CA CYS A 72 -9.74 5.58 -9.48
C CYS A 72 -10.97 6.21 -10.16
N ARG A 73 -11.97 6.55 -9.33
CA ARG A 73 -13.05 7.48 -9.67
C ARG A 73 -12.94 8.77 -8.85
N TYR A 74 -12.40 8.65 -7.64
CA TYR A 74 -12.27 9.72 -6.67
C TYR A 74 -10.81 9.89 -6.27
N ILE A 75 -10.37 11.14 -6.15
CA ILE A 75 -9.08 11.52 -5.60
C ILE A 75 -9.31 12.45 -4.41
N LYS A 76 -8.77 12.13 -3.24
CA LYS A 76 -8.88 12.93 -2.03
C LYS A 76 -7.52 13.53 -1.67
N ILE A 77 -7.45 14.85 -1.60
CA ILE A 77 -6.28 15.60 -1.16
C ILE A 77 -6.49 16.00 0.30
N MET A 78 -5.54 15.60 1.15
CA MET A 78 -5.57 15.83 2.58
C MET A 78 -4.38 16.70 3.00
N PRO A 79 -4.56 18.03 3.10
CA PRO A 79 -3.59 18.91 3.74
C PRO A 79 -3.30 18.48 5.17
N LEU A 80 -2.03 18.46 5.56
CA LEU A 80 -1.59 18.11 6.91
C LEU A 80 -0.87 19.27 7.60
N GLN A 81 -0.05 20.01 6.86
CA GLN A 81 0.75 21.12 7.39
C GLN A 81 0.95 22.21 6.34
N SER A 82 0.80 23.46 6.75
CA SER A 82 1.14 24.66 5.98
C SER A 82 2.56 25.12 6.32
N TRP A 83 3.15 25.98 5.49
CA TRP A 83 4.45 26.59 5.79
C TRP A 83 4.38 27.60 6.94
N GLY A 84 3.26 28.32 7.07
CA GLY A 84 2.96 29.17 8.21
C GLY A 84 2.20 28.41 9.32
N PRO A 85 2.59 28.51 10.59
CA PRO A 85 2.06 27.69 11.69
C PRO A 85 0.61 28.02 12.10
N SER A 86 0.05 29.15 11.67
CA SER A 86 -1.28 29.63 12.10
C SER A 86 -2.17 30.07 10.94
N PHE A 87 -1.85 29.62 9.73
CA PHE A 87 -2.61 29.97 8.52
C PHE A 87 -3.41 28.78 8.00
N ASN A 88 -4.47 29.08 7.25
CA ASN A 88 -5.28 28.08 6.58
C ASN A 88 -4.49 27.32 5.50
N PHE A 89 -5.06 26.21 5.03
CA PHE A 89 -4.52 25.48 3.87
C PHE A 89 -5.04 26.08 2.56
N SER A 90 -4.15 26.32 1.60
CA SER A 90 -4.54 26.78 0.26
C SER A 90 -3.98 25.85 -0.81
N ILE A 91 -4.84 25.50 -1.76
CA ILE A 91 -4.48 24.78 -2.98
C ILE A 91 -4.88 25.70 -4.13
N TRP A 92 -3.89 26.12 -4.92
CA TRP A 92 -4.11 27.11 -5.98
C TRP A 92 -4.65 26.49 -7.27
N PHE A 93 -4.07 25.35 -7.64
CA PHE A 93 -4.44 24.62 -8.86
C PHE A 93 -4.08 23.15 -8.67
N VAL A 94 -4.89 22.27 -9.26
CA VAL A 94 -4.65 20.82 -9.30
C VAL A 94 -4.90 20.33 -10.71
N GLU A 95 -3.95 19.59 -11.24
CA GLU A 95 -4.08 18.83 -12.47
C GLU A 95 -3.76 17.36 -12.18
N LEU A 96 -4.54 16.46 -12.78
CA LEU A 96 -4.38 15.02 -12.65
C LEU A 96 -4.12 14.45 -14.04
N THR A 97 -3.07 13.64 -14.18
CA THR A 97 -2.73 13.00 -15.44
C THR A 97 -2.68 11.48 -15.29
N GLY A 98 -2.98 10.79 -16.39
CA GLY A 98 -3.00 9.33 -16.42
C GLY A 98 -3.83 8.81 -17.59
N ILE A 99 -4.32 7.57 -17.46
CA ILE A 99 -4.99 6.84 -18.54
C ILE A 99 -6.50 6.78 -18.26
N ASP A 100 -7.32 7.31 -19.17
CA ASP A 100 -8.78 7.26 -19.13
C ASP A 100 -9.41 6.40 -20.24
N ASN A 101 -8.58 5.73 -21.06
CA ASN A 101 -9.05 4.85 -22.11
C ASN A 101 -9.84 3.66 -21.51
N TRP A 102 -11.11 3.56 -21.88
CA TRP A 102 -12.03 2.57 -21.33
C TRP A 102 -11.61 1.13 -21.59
N ASP A 103 -10.99 0.83 -22.73
CA ASP A 103 -10.56 -0.51 -23.09
C ASP A 103 -9.46 -1.04 -22.15
N ILE A 104 -8.68 -0.11 -21.57
CA ILE A 104 -7.62 -0.42 -20.60
C ILE A 104 -8.17 -0.38 -19.18
N VAL A 105 -8.96 0.65 -18.86
CA VAL A 105 -9.44 0.90 -17.50
C VAL A 105 -10.49 -0.12 -17.07
N LYS A 106 -11.39 -0.55 -17.98
CA LYS A 106 -12.47 -1.49 -17.63
C LYS A 106 -11.97 -2.83 -17.08
N PRO A 107 -11.02 -3.55 -17.73
CA PRO A 107 -10.45 -4.76 -17.17
C PRO A 107 -9.78 -4.54 -15.80
N CYS A 108 -9.16 -3.38 -15.60
CA CYS A 108 -8.53 -3.04 -14.32
C CYS A 108 -9.57 -2.87 -13.21
N ILE A 109 -10.74 -2.31 -13.52
CA ILE A 109 -11.86 -2.19 -12.57
C ILE A 109 -12.38 -3.58 -12.18
N GLU A 110 -12.64 -4.46 -13.14
CA GLU A 110 -13.13 -5.82 -12.92
C GLU A 110 -12.14 -6.66 -12.09
N TRP A 111 -10.86 -6.58 -12.43
CA TRP A 111 -9.78 -7.18 -11.65
C TRP A 111 -9.77 -6.63 -10.22
N PHE A 112 -9.88 -5.31 -10.06
CA PHE A 112 -9.80 -4.67 -8.74
C PHE A 112 -10.99 -5.03 -7.84
N TYR A 113 -12.20 -5.17 -8.39
CA TYR A 113 -13.34 -5.70 -7.63
C TYR A 113 -13.09 -7.12 -7.14
N SER A 114 -12.58 -8.00 -8.01
CA SER A 114 -12.25 -9.39 -7.65
C SER A 114 -11.15 -9.45 -6.59
N TYR A 115 -10.14 -8.56 -6.70
CA TYR A 115 -9.08 -8.41 -5.70
C TYR A 115 -9.64 -7.96 -4.35
N ARG A 116 -10.51 -6.94 -4.33
CA ARG A 116 -11.14 -6.45 -3.09
C ARG A 116 -12.00 -7.51 -2.42
N GLU A 117 -12.77 -8.27 -3.18
CA GLU A 117 -13.57 -9.37 -2.65
C GLU A 117 -12.68 -10.43 -1.98
N ARG A 118 -11.59 -10.83 -2.63
CA ARG A 118 -10.60 -11.76 -2.05
C ARG A 118 -9.98 -11.21 -0.77
N GLU A 119 -9.56 -9.95 -0.76
CA GLU A 119 -8.99 -9.32 0.43
C GLU A 119 -9.99 -9.18 1.57
N ALA A 120 -11.26 -8.89 1.27
CA ALA A 120 -12.33 -8.86 2.27
C ALA A 120 -12.50 -10.23 2.94
N VAL A 121 -12.57 -11.31 2.15
CA VAL A 121 -12.64 -12.68 2.67
C VAL A 121 -11.40 -13.01 3.51
N ARG A 122 -10.21 -12.63 3.04
CA ARG A 122 -8.95 -12.83 3.77
C ARG A 122 -8.96 -12.12 5.13
N LEU A 123 -9.43 -10.88 5.19
CA LEU A 123 -9.56 -10.13 6.43
C LEU A 123 -10.63 -10.72 7.36
N CYS A 124 -11.77 -11.17 6.83
CA CYS A 124 -12.79 -11.87 7.59
C CYS A 124 -12.26 -13.15 8.23
N LEU A 125 -11.57 -14.01 7.47
CA LEU A 125 -10.94 -15.21 8.00
C LEU A 125 -9.91 -14.88 9.08
N LYS A 126 -9.14 -13.79 8.92
CA LYS A 126 -8.16 -13.34 9.93
C LYS A 126 -8.86 -12.94 11.22
N LEU A 127 -9.97 -12.20 11.12
CA LEU A 127 -10.78 -11.79 12.27
C LEU A 127 -11.39 -13.01 12.98
N ILE A 128 -12.01 -13.93 12.24
CA ILE A 128 -12.64 -15.14 12.80
C ILE A 128 -11.60 -16.00 13.55
N ARG A 129 -10.39 -16.14 12.98
CA ARG A 129 -9.29 -16.84 13.65
C ARG A 129 -8.86 -16.15 14.93
N GLN A 130 -8.78 -14.82 14.96
CA GLN A 130 -8.47 -14.06 16.19
C GLN A 130 -9.55 -14.21 17.27
N LEU A 131 -10.80 -14.43 16.88
CA LEU A 131 -11.92 -14.70 17.79
C LEU A 131 -12.00 -16.18 18.23
N ASN A 132 -11.11 -17.04 17.73
CA ASN A 132 -11.10 -18.49 17.99
C ASN A 132 -12.37 -19.25 17.54
N TYR A 133 -13.13 -18.72 16.57
CA TYR A 133 -14.30 -19.39 16.00
C TYR A 133 -13.88 -20.38 14.91
N GLN A 134 -13.31 -21.53 15.30
CA GLN A 134 -12.73 -22.52 14.38
C GLN A 134 -13.74 -23.09 13.39
N GLU A 135 -14.96 -23.44 13.82
CA GLU A 135 -15.97 -24.00 12.91
C GLU A 135 -16.34 -23.03 11.77
N ALA A 136 -16.52 -21.75 12.10
CA ALA A 136 -16.80 -20.71 11.11
C ALA A 136 -15.59 -20.45 10.20
N PHE A 137 -14.37 -20.55 10.75
CA PHE A 137 -13.13 -20.41 10.00
C PHE A 137 -12.98 -21.52 8.95
N ASP A 138 -13.12 -22.77 9.36
CA ASP A 138 -12.99 -23.94 8.48
C ASP A 138 -14.09 -23.95 7.40
N ALA A 139 -15.32 -23.60 7.77
CA ALA A 139 -16.44 -23.49 6.84
C ALA A 139 -16.21 -22.41 5.77
N LEU A 140 -15.70 -21.24 6.15
CA LEU A 140 -15.44 -20.15 5.20
C LEU A 140 -14.18 -20.41 4.36
N GLN A 141 -13.14 -20.99 4.95
CA GLN A 141 -11.88 -21.30 4.24
C GLN A 141 -12.10 -22.37 3.17
N SER A 142 -12.83 -23.44 3.49
CA SER A 142 -13.13 -24.53 2.56
C SER A 142 -13.95 -24.07 1.34
N ARG A 143 -14.79 -23.05 1.49
CA ARG A 143 -15.61 -22.50 0.41
C ARG A 143 -14.91 -21.43 -0.43
N SER A 144 -14.05 -20.63 0.20
CA SER A 144 -13.46 -19.46 -0.46
C SER A 144 -12.16 -19.74 -1.19
N ASN A 145 -11.44 -20.83 -0.86
CA ASN A 145 -10.10 -21.13 -1.38
C ASN A 145 -9.08 -19.98 -1.23
N VAL A 146 -9.35 -19.02 -0.34
CA VAL A 146 -8.46 -17.88 -0.08
C VAL A 146 -7.40 -18.31 0.92
N LEU A 147 -6.13 -18.25 0.51
CA LEU A 147 -4.99 -18.50 1.40
C LEU A 147 -4.82 -17.31 2.35
N LEU A 148 -4.96 -17.58 3.65
CA LEU A 148 -4.86 -16.56 4.69
C LEU A 148 -3.43 -16.09 4.93
N GLU A 149 -2.52 -17.06 4.92
CA GLU A 149 -1.12 -16.94 5.29
C GLU A 149 -0.25 -17.64 4.26
N ASP A 150 1.03 -17.27 4.24
CA ASP A 150 2.02 -18.05 3.52
C ASP A 150 2.00 -19.49 4.06
N PRO A 151 1.97 -20.53 3.19
CA PRO A 151 2.05 -21.92 3.62
C PRO A 151 3.21 -22.21 4.59
N LEU A 152 4.31 -21.46 4.49
CA LEU A 152 5.44 -21.54 5.41
C LEU A 152 5.08 -21.06 6.82
N LEU A 153 4.30 -19.99 6.94
CA LEU A 153 3.88 -19.43 8.23
C LEU A 153 2.85 -20.34 8.91
N SER A 154 1.91 -20.90 8.16
CA SER A 154 0.98 -21.89 8.69
C SER A 154 1.70 -23.17 9.14
N LYS A 155 2.70 -23.64 8.38
CA LYS A 155 3.55 -24.77 8.78
C LYS A 155 4.37 -24.47 10.03
N LEU A 156 4.90 -23.26 10.17
CA LEU A 156 5.61 -22.82 11.37
C LEU A 156 4.69 -22.80 12.59
N HIS A 157 3.48 -22.25 12.45
CA HIS A 157 2.48 -22.26 13.52
C HIS A 157 2.12 -23.70 13.94
N ASP A 158 1.97 -24.62 12.99
CA ASP A 158 1.68 -26.01 13.30
C ASP A 158 2.83 -26.70 14.04
N LEU A 159 4.08 -26.50 13.62
CA LEU A 159 5.26 -27.11 14.27
C LEU A 159 5.51 -26.53 15.67
N LEU A 160 5.46 -25.20 15.80
CA LEU A 160 5.82 -24.48 17.03
C LEU A 160 4.69 -24.42 18.04
N VAL A 161 3.45 -24.15 17.60
CA VAL A 161 2.30 -23.88 18.49
C VAL A 161 1.44 -25.12 18.71
N LYS A 162 1.13 -25.88 17.64
CA LYS A 162 0.25 -27.06 17.78
C LYS A 162 1.01 -28.31 18.23
N ARG A 163 2.21 -28.55 17.69
CA ARG A 163 2.99 -29.77 17.95
C ARG A 163 4.07 -29.60 19.02
N GLY A 164 4.54 -28.36 19.24
CA GLY A 164 5.62 -28.07 20.19
C GLY A 164 6.96 -28.71 19.82
N ASN A 165 7.19 -29.02 18.55
CA ASN A 165 8.42 -29.66 18.09
C ASN A 165 9.49 -28.60 17.76
N TYR A 166 10.30 -28.26 18.74
CA TYR A 166 11.30 -27.18 18.62
C TYR A 166 12.46 -27.53 17.69
N GLU A 167 12.89 -28.80 17.65
CA GLU A 167 14.00 -29.27 16.80
C GLU A 167 13.64 -29.19 15.31
N GLU A 168 12.47 -29.70 14.92
CA GLU A 168 11.98 -29.57 13.54
C GLU A 168 11.69 -28.11 13.17
N THR A 169 11.29 -27.28 14.13
CA THR A 169 11.06 -25.86 13.90
C THR A 169 12.37 -25.13 13.60
N GLU A 170 13.44 -25.41 14.34
CA GLU A 170 14.76 -24.79 14.13
C GLU A 170 15.32 -25.16 12.74
N LEU A 171 15.28 -26.45 12.38
CA LEU A 171 15.66 -26.93 11.05
C LEU A 171 14.84 -26.27 9.93
N PHE A 172 13.53 -26.15 10.12
CA PHE A 172 12.65 -25.51 9.15
C PHE A 172 12.95 -24.00 8.99
N MET A 173 13.27 -23.31 10.09
CA MET A 173 13.67 -21.90 10.06
C MET A 173 15.03 -21.69 9.37
N GLU A 174 16.03 -22.55 9.60
CA GLU A 174 17.31 -22.51 8.91
C GLU A 174 17.17 -22.72 7.39
N GLN A 175 16.32 -23.66 6.98
CA GLN A 175 16.01 -23.90 5.57
C GLN A 175 15.35 -22.69 4.92
N CYS A 176 14.38 -22.07 5.60
CA CYS A 176 13.73 -20.85 5.12
C CYS A 176 14.71 -19.68 5.01
N ALA A 177 15.57 -19.47 6.02
CA ALA A 177 16.59 -18.42 6.02
C ALA A 177 17.59 -18.59 4.86
N THR A 178 18.03 -19.82 4.60
CA THR A 178 18.96 -20.14 3.50
C THR A 178 18.32 -19.87 2.14
N LYS A 179 17.02 -20.17 1.98
CA LYS A 179 16.27 -19.91 0.74
C LYS A 179 16.11 -18.42 0.47
N VAL A 180 15.73 -17.63 1.48
CA VAL A 180 15.60 -16.17 1.39
C VAL A 180 16.95 -15.51 1.05
N MET A 181 18.05 -16.02 1.62
CA MET A 181 19.41 -15.54 1.32
C MET A 181 19.83 -15.83 -0.14
N ARG A 182 19.40 -16.96 -0.71
CA ARG A 182 19.66 -17.31 -2.12
C ARG A 182 18.84 -16.46 -3.09
N GLU A 183 17.57 -16.22 -2.79
CA GLU A 183 16.69 -15.38 -3.60
C GLU A 183 17.20 -13.92 -3.64
N ARG A 184 17.67 -13.39 -2.49
CA ARG A 184 18.29 -12.05 -2.41
C ARG A 184 19.57 -11.92 -3.24
N LYS A 185 20.44 -12.94 -3.23
CA LYS A 185 21.65 -12.96 -4.08
C LYS A 185 21.31 -13.00 -5.57
N HIS A 186 20.25 -13.70 -5.96
CA HIS A 186 19.81 -13.76 -7.35
C HIS A 186 19.26 -12.42 -7.85
N SER A 187 18.51 -11.69 -7.02
CA SER A 187 18.08 -10.32 -7.32
C SER A 187 19.24 -9.31 -7.39
N GLN A 188 20.33 -9.51 -6.61
CA GLN A 188 21.52 -8.65 -6.69
C GLN A 188 22.37 -8.90 -7.94
N LEU A 189 22.41 -10.14 -8.47
CA LEU A 189 23.09 -10.49 -9.72
C LEU A 189 22.38 -9.93 -10.96
N CYS A 190 21.05 -9.78 -10.93
CA CYS A 190 20.32 -9.08 -12.00
C CYS A 190 20.51 -7.56 -11.97
N SER A 191 20.90 -6.97 -10.84
CA SER A 191 21.21 -5.53 -10.73
C SER A 191 22.66 -5.15 -11.06
N SER A 192 23.52 -6.12 -11.41
CA SER A 192 24.93 -5.86 -11.77
C SER A 192 25.21 -5.80 -13.29
N ALA A 193 24.18 -5.68 -14.13
CA ALA A 193 24.37 -5.22 -15.52
C ALA A 193 24.56 -3.69 -15.51
N PRO A 194 25.52 -3.12 -16.27
CA PRO A 194 25.91 -1.73 -16.12
C PRO A 194 24.86 -0.80 -16.71
N GLY A 195 24.22 0.02 -15.87
CA GLY A 195 23.41 1.14 -16.31
C GLY A 195 22.35 1.54 -15.30
N ILE A 196 22.50 2.75 -14.77
CA ILE A 196 21.54 3.54 -13.98
C ILE A 196 21.64 3.34 -12.46
N VAL A 197 22.26 4.34 -11.84
CA VAL A 197 22.29 4.60 -10.40
C VAL A 197 20.87 4.86 -9.90
N LEU A 198 20.37 3.99 -9.02
CA LEU A 198 19.27 4.30 -8.11
C LEU A 198 19.75 4.05 -6.68
N SER A 199 19.64 5.10 -5.87
CA SER A 199 20.04 5.16 -4.46
C SER A 199 19.21 4.21 -3.58
N PRO A 200 19.76 3.77 -2.43
CA PRO A 200 19.13 2.73 -1.62
C PRO A 200 17.91 3.27 -0.86
N LEU A 201 16.75 2.66 -1.10
CA LEU A 201 15.58 2.76 -0.23
C LEU A 201 15.90 2.08 1.10
N SER A 202 16.17 2.91 2.10
CA SER A 202 16.14 2.55 3.51
C SER A 202 14.77 1.99 3.89
N THR A 203 14.71 0.71 4.25
CA THR A 203 13.62 0.16 5.06
C THR A 203 14.01 0.27 6.53
N PRO A 204 13.12 0.76 7.40
CA PRO A 204 13.11 0.31 8.78
C PRO A 204 11.74 -0.29 9.08
N TRP A 205 11.63 -1.62 8.98
CA TRP A 205 10.64 -2.35 9.76
C TRP A 205 11.25 -2.60 11.13
N SER A 206 11.04 -1.66 12.05
CA SER A 206 11.35 -1.84 13.46
C SER A 206 10.34 -2.80 14.08
N PHE A 207 10.75 -4.04 14.31
CA PHE A 207 10.12 -4.92 15.29
C PHE A 207 10.49 -4.43 16.70
N ALA A 208 9.58 -3.69 17.33
CA ALA A 208 9.55 -3.41 18.77
C ALA A 208 8.08 -3.13 19.13
N GLY A 209 7.42 -3.73 20.11
CA GLY A 209 7.82 -4.76 21.06
C GLY A 209 6.56 -5.34 21.71
N LEU A 210 6.47 -6.67 21.79
CA LEU A 210 5.59 -7.34 22.75
C LEU A 210 6.33 -7.36 24.09
N ARG A 211 5.99 -6.44 25.01
CA ARG A 211 6.32 -6.64 26.42
C ARG A 211 5.35 -7.67 26.99
N ARG A 212 5.93 -8.75 27.53
CA ARG A 212 5.32 -9.67 28.48
C ARG A 212 4.60 -8.88 29.57
N ILE A 213 3.34 -9.25 29.83
CA ILE A 213 2.72 -9.09 31.14
C ILE A 213 2.39 -10.51 31.60
N TYR A 214 3.16 -11.00 32.57
CA TYR A 214 2.78 -12.08 33.47
C TYR A 214 2.99 -11.55 34.88
N THR A 215 1.90 -11.18 35.54
CA THR A 215 1.50 -11.48 36.92
C THR A 215 0.19 -10.78 37.20
#